data_AF-A0A9P7FPG2-F1
#
_entry.id   AF-A0A9P7FPG2-F1
#
_cell.length_a   1.000
_cell.length_b   1.000
_cell.length_c   1.000
_cell.angle_alpha   90.00
_cell.angle_beta   90.00
_cell.angle_gamma   90.00
#
_symmetry.space_group_name_H-M   'P 1'
#
loop_
_entity.id
_entity.type
_entity.pdbx_description
1 polymer ?
#
loop_
_entity_poly.entity_id
_entity_poly.type
_entity_poly.pdbx_seq_one_letter_code
_entity_poly.pdbx_strand_id
1 'polypeptide(L)'
;MAKTANCPTPKNLKKVEFYDSAQLINLALDTNILNCWENYFETDDDLEAFFAQKKQANALPEFHELLDIAKKLARRHATTKAFRAAHNPNDKNPDPVPNGSPWLPPTQPLAVPQENWAENIAPIRVMDDQKSNALPDMFENSQTRTSPLGDVTLANTTLFIRDAIWWHEMCRAVAEGDTGRVWEILKIWIFTFAGSGNPYYSQYLLELFCNFKWEFDDATKQSIMSNWLVCLHELGEYIEMDLMQERHNHFFEKHAQHIGKEFNDPFFRTILGMNVHHFTHLKDEMEEAVSLKCRTKNHSAADLLNEIKALLKLLREKEVNRFRAGRNEGFTADDNFEKGYKIIIEKIKRFLERTTAFANILGEHQAGNTPTMVIDTEDAWAIGQQDQDEAPRNSRTMSPPWMHIIDDEFYMVGSEFYIK
;
A
#
# COMPACT_ATOMS: atom_id res chain seq x y z
N MET A 1 -10.61 9.59 -13.70
CA MET A 1 -9.52 10.35 -13.06
C MET A 1 -8.22 10.26 -13.85
N ALA A 2 -7.56 9.10 -13.94
CA ALA A 2 -6.29 8.97 -14.69
C ALA A 2 -6.29 9.60 -16.09
N LYS A 3 -7.31 9.26 -16.92
CA LYS A 3 -7.50 9.83 -18.26
C LYS A 3 -7.65 11.36 -18.27
N THR A 4 -8.29 11.92 -17.24
CA THR A 4 -8.55 13.36 -17.13
C THR A 4 -7.31 14.13 -16.69
N ALA A 5 -6.50 13.52 -15.82
CA ALA A 5 -5.23 14.07 -15.36
C ALA A 5 -4.04 13.76 -16.29
N ASN A 6 -4.28 13.12 -17.45
CA ASN A 6 -3.24 12.64 -18.37
C ASN A 6 -2.16 11.78 -17.68
N CYS A 7 -2.50 11.08 -16.59
CA CYS A 7 -1.57 10.17 -15.93
C CYS A 7 -1.46 8.86 -16.73
N PRO A 8 -0.26 8.28 -16.84
CA PRO A 8 -0.08 6.96 -17.44
C PRO A 8 -0.97 5.93 -16.73
N THR A 9 -1.78 5.21 -17.50
CA THR A 9 -2.46 4.02 -16.99
C THR A 9 -1.56 2.81 -17.19
N PRO A 10 -1.32 1.98 -16.15
CA PRO A 10 -0.52 0.77 -16.28
C PRO A 10 -1.07 -0.13 -17.39
N LYS A 11 -0.20 -0.61 -18.27
CA LYS A 11 -0.59 -1.54 -19.35
C LYS A 11 -1.02 -2.89 -18.80
N ASN A 12 -0.52 -3.25 -17.62
CA ASN A 12 -0.82 -4.49 -16.93
C ASN A 12 -1.24 -4.21 -15.49
N LEU A 13 -2.54 -4.34 -15.20
CA LEU A 13 -3.09 -4.13 -13.87
C LEU A 13 -2.67 -5.21 -12.85
N LYS A 14 -2.01 -6.29 -13.29
CA LYS A 14 -1.42 -7.29 -12.39
C LYS A 14 -0.02 -6.91 -11.91
N LYS A 15 0.62 -5.94 -12.56
CA LYS A 15 1.93 -5.44 -12.15
C LYS A 15 1.73 -4.11 -11.44
N VAL A 16 2.31 -3.99 -10.24
CA VAL A 16 2.27 -2.73 -9.49
C VAL A 16 3.32 -1.79 -10.08
N GLU A 17 2.86 -0.72 -10.73
CA GLU A 17 3.69 0.41 -11.13
C GLU A 17 3.59 1.49 -10.05
N PHE A 18 4.44 1.38 -9.03
CA PHE A 18 4.30 2.11 -7.76
C PHE A 18 4.35 3.64 -7.92
N TYR A 19 5.37 4.18 -8.61
CA TYR A 19 5.60 5.63 -8.68
C TYR A 19 4.49 6.38 -9.43
N ASP A 20 4.13 5.94 -10.63
CA ASP A 20 3.07 6.56 -11.43
C ASP A 20 1.70 6.44 -10.73
N SER A 21 1.47 5.34 -10.02
CA SER A 21 0.23 5.11 -9.29
C SER A 21 0.14 5.96 -8.01
N ALA A 22 1.26 6.15 -7.29
CA ALA A 22 1.30 6.92 -6.04
C ALA A 22 0.93 8.39 -6.27
N GLN A 23 1.46 9.01 -7.33
CA GLN A 23 1.12 10.40 -7.68
C GLN A 23 -0.37 10.54 -8.00
N LEU A 24 -0.93 9.60 -8.77
CA LEU A 24 -2.35 9.61 -9.10
C LEU A 24 -3.24 9.43 -7.87
N ILE A 25 -2.85 8.57 -6.92
CA ILE A 25 -3.58 8.37 -5.66
C ILE A 25 -3.62 9.67 -4.86
N ASN A 26 -2.47 10.33 -4.67
CA ASN A 26 -2.40 11.60 -3.94
C ASN A 26 -3.23 12.70 -4.63
N LEU A 27 -3.06 12.86 -5.94
CA LEU A 27 -3.82 13.84 -6.73
C LEU A 27 -5.33 13.61 -6.63
N ALA A 28 -5.77 12.36 -6.75
CA ALA A 28 -7.17 11.99 -6.63
C ALA A 28 -7.70 12.20 -5.20
N LEU A 29 -6.90 11.91 -4.17
CA LEU A 29 -7.25 12.16 -2.78
C LEU A 29 -7.47 13.65 -2.52
N ASP A 30 -6.50 14.49 -2.87
CA ASP A 30 -6.55 15.94 -2.66
C ASP A 30 -7.79 16.54 -3.33
N THR A 31 -8.03 16.14 -4.58
CA THR A 31 -9.20 16.60 -5.35
C THR A 31 -10.52 16.17 -4.70
N ASN A 32 -10.62 14.94 -4.19
CA ASN A 32 -11.82 14.49 -3.49
C ASN A 32 -12.04 15.22 -2.17
N ILE A 33 -10.99 15.42 -1.37
CA ILE A 33 -11.07 16.18 -0.12
C ILE A 33 -11.55 17.59 -0.40
N LEU A 34 -10.95 18.29 -1.36
CA LEU A 34 -11.36 19.64 -1.77
C LEU A 34 -12.83 19.67 -2.19
N ASN A 35 -13.28 18.70 -3.00
CA ASN A 35 -14.67 18.64 -3.41
C ASN A 35 -15.63 18.33 -2.24
N CYS A 36 -15.23 17.53 -1.25
CA CYS A 36 -16.00 17.34 -0.01
C CYS A 36 -16.16 18.66 0.77
N TRP A 37 -15.13 19.49 0.82
CA TRP A 37 -15.19 20.82 1.44
C TRP A 37 -16.08 21.78 0.65
N GLU A 38 -16.00 21.79 -0.68
CA GLU A 38 -16.90 22.57 -1.56
C GLU A 38 -18.37 22.20 -1.31
N ASN A 39 -18.66 20.90 -1.22
CA ASN A 39 -20.00 20.41 -0.95
C ASN A 39 -20.48 20.76 0.47
N TYR A 40 -19.57 20.91 1.44
CA TYR A 40 -19.92 21.31 2.81
C TYR A 40 -20.25 22.80 2.91
N PHE A 41 -19.44 23.66 2.28
CA PHE A 41 -19.65 25.10 2.29
C PHE A 41 -20.63 25.60 1.22
N GLU A 42 -21.11 24.69 0.35
CA GLU A 42 -22.00 25.00 -0.76
C GLU A 42 -21.43 26.10 -1.66
N THR A 43 -20.15 25.97 -2.00
CA THR A 43 -19.43 26.95 -2.83
C THR A 43 -19.42 26.53 -4.29
N ASP A 44 -19.80 27.46 -5.17
CA ASP A 44 -19.75 27.30 -6.63
C ASP A 44 -18.31 27.48 -7.14
N ASP A 45 -17.50 26.43 -7.01
CA ASP A 45 -16.23 26.21 -7.70
C ASP A 45 -14.95 26.87 -7.17
N ASP A 46 -15.03 27.71 -6.13
CA ASP A 46 -13.86 28.44 -5.62
C ASP A 46 -13.83 28.58 -4.08
N LEU A 47 -13.20 27.60 -3.42
CA LEU A 47 -12.92 27.66 -1.98
C LEU A 47 -11.99 28.83 -1.61
N GLU A 48 -11.06 29.21 -2.48
CA GLU A 48 -10.14 30.32 -2.21
C GLU A 48 -10.90 31.64 -2.16
N ALA A 49 -11.78 31.90 -3.13
CA ALA A 49 -12.65 33.07 -3.14
C ALA A 49 -13.59 33.08 -1.92
N PHE A 50 -14.15 31.92 -1.54
CA PHE A 50 -14.98 31.80 -0.34
C PHE A 50 -14.23 32.24 0.93
N PHE A 51 -13.03 31.69 1.17
CA PHE A 51 -12.23 32.07 2.34
C PHE A 51 -11.69 33.50 2.25
N ALA A 52 -11.38 34.00 1.05
CA ALA A 52 -11.01 35.40 0.85
C ALA A 52 -12.15 36.35 1.23
N GLN A 53 -13.38 36.04 0.84
CA GLN A 53 -14.58 36.81 1.22
C GLN A 53 -14.82 36.75 2.73
N LYS A 54 -14.71 35.57 3.35
CA LYS A 54 -14.82 35.41 4.82
C LYS A 54 -13.76 36.21 5.57
N LYS A 55 -12.53 36.24 5.05
CA LYS A 55 -11.45 37.07 5.59
C LYS A 55 -11.77 38.56 5.53
N GLN A 56 -12.27 39.04 4.39
CA GLN A 56 -12.70 40.44 4.24
C GLN A 56 -13.84 40.80 5.18
N ALA A 57 -14.75 39.86 5.44
CA ALA A 57 -15.85 40.01 6.39
C ALA A 57 -15.44 39.79 7.87
N ASN A 58 -14.16 39.53 8.16
CA ASN A 58 -13.65 39.15 9.48
C ASN A 58 -14.44 38.01 10.15
N ALA A 59 -14.81 37.02 9.34
CA ALA A 59 -15.64 35.87 9.71
C ALA A 59 -14.97 34.55 9.29
N LEU A 60 -13.64 34.49 9.33
CA LEU A 60 -12.91 33.23 9.09
C LEU A 60 -13.20 32.25 10.22
N PRO A 61 -13.46 30.97 9.89
CA PRO A 61 -13.64 29.96 10.90
C PRO A 61 -12.34 29.72 11.67
N GLU A 62 -12.47 29.46 12.95
CA GLU A 62 -11.34 29.07 13.78
C GLU A 62 -10.86 27.66 13.44
N PHE A 63 -9.63 27.33 13.82
CA PHE A 63 -9.04 26.01 13.58
C PHE A 63 -9.89 24.88 14.15
N HIS A 64 -10.46 25.04 15.36
CA HIS A 64 -11.30 24.00 15.95
C HIS A 64 -12.58 23.76 15.14
N GLU A 65 -13.13 24.81 14.49
CA GLU A 65 -14.34 24.70 13.69
C GLU A 65 -14.04 23.91 12.42
N LEU A 66 -12.92 24.23 11.77
CA LEU A 66 -12.41 23.46 10.64
C LEU A 66 -12.14 21.99 11.03
N LEU A 67 -11.59 21.74 12.21
CA LEU A 67 -11.35 20.38 12.69
C LEU A 67 -12.66 19.60 12.92
N ASP A 68 -13.68 20.24 13.47
CA ASP A 68 -14.99 19.61 13.67
C ASP A 68 -15.72 19.35 12.35
N ILE A 69 -15.57 20.25 11.37
CA ILE A 69 -16.02 20.02 9.99
C ILE A 69 -15.27 18.83 9.38
N ALA A 70 -13.95 18.77 9.51
CA ALA A 70 -13.13 17.68 8.99
C ALA A 70 -13.54 16.32 9.59
N LYS A 71 -13.79 16.23 10.90
CA LYS A 71 -14.34 15.03 11.54
C LYS A 71 -15.68 14.62 10.94
N LYS A 72 -16.55 15.59 10.67
CA LYS A 72 -17.85 15.35 10.02
C LYS A 72 -17.68 14.82 8.60
N LEU A 73 -16.78 15.41 7.82
CA LEU A 73 -16.45 14.97 6.46
C LEU A 73 -15.86 13.55 6.46
N ALA A 74 -14.96 13.24 7.38
CA ALA A 74 -14.41 11.89 7.54
C ALA A 74 -15.53 10.86 7.82
N ARG A 75 -16.45 11.16 8.75
CA ARG A 75 -17.61 10.28 9.02
C ARG A 75 -18.54 10.11 7.82
N ARG A 76 -18.59 11.07 6.90
CA ARG A 76 -19.40 11.04 5.67
C ARG A 76 -18.75 10.32 4.49
N HIS A 77 -17.43 10.40 4.37
CA HIS A 77 -16.71 10.06 3.12
C HIS A 77 -15.48 9.18 3.28
N ALA A 78 -15.06 8.85 4.51
CA ALA A 78 -13.79 8.16 4.74
C ALA A 78 -13.88 7.04 5.79
N THR A 79 -15.03 6.34 5.89
CA THR A 79 -15.20 5.24 6.85
C THR A 79 -15.96 4.06 6.26
N THR A 80 -15.75 2.86 6.82
CA THR A 80 -16.60 1.68 6.55
C THR A 80 -18.08 1.97 6.80
N LYS A 81 -18.40 2.78 7.82
CA LYS A 81 -19.78 3.16 8.12
C LYS A 81 -20.39 4.00 6.99
N ALA A 82 -19.63 4.97 6.47
CA ALA A 82 -20.04 5.77 5.31
C ALA A 82 -20.24 4.89 4.06
N PHE A 83 -19.33 3.94 3.82
CA PHE A 83 -19.44 2.98 2.72
C PHE A 83 -20.76 2.19 2.80
N ARG A 84 -21.07 1.62 3.97
CA ARG A 84 -22.33 0.90 4.20
C ARG A 84 -23.55 1.80 4.04
N ALA A 85 -23.48 3.05 4.50
CA ALA A 85 -24.56 4.03 4.38
C ALA A 85 -24.82 4.43 2.92
N ALA A 86 -23.78 4.49 2.07
CA ALA A 86 -23.95 4.72 0.64
C ALA A 86 -24.67 3.55 -0.05
N HIS A 87 -24.34 2.30 0.30
CA HIS A 87 -25.03 1.12 -0.25
C HIS A 87 -26.45 0.93 0.29
N ASN A 88 -26.66 1.27 1.56
CA ASN A 88 -27.92 1.07 2.27
C ASN A 88 -28.30 2.38 2.96
N PRO A 89 -28.81 3.36 2.20
CA PRO A 89 -29.24 4.63 2.76
C PRO A 89 -30.33 4.39 3.80
N ASN A 90 -30.15 4.99 4.98
CA ASN A 90 -31.09 4.92 6.08
C ASN A 90 -31.29 6.33 6.64
N ASP A 91 -32.54 6.71 6.88
CA ASP A 91 -32.95 8.01 7.42
C ASP A 91 -32.32 8.33 8.79
N LYS A 92 -31.76 7.33 9.48
CA LYS A 92 -31.13 7.47 10.80
C LYS A 92 -29.62 7.76 10.77
N ASN A 93 -29.00 7.98 9.61
CA ASN A 93 -27.59 8.34 9.57
C ASN A 93 -27.39 9.76 10.16
N PRO A 94 -26.62 9.94 11.26
CA PRO A 94 -26.41 11.26 11.86
C PRO A 94 -25.65 12.24 10.96
N ASP A 95 -24.85 11.71 10.03
CA ASP A 95 -24.06 12.52 9.10
C ASP A 95 -24.36 12.07 7.66
N PRO A 96 -25.52 12.43 7.09
CA PRO A 96 -25.83 12.08 5.71
C PRO A 96 -24.96 12.90 4.75
N VAL A 97 -24.59 12.28 3.64
CA VAL A 97 -23.96 12.94 2.50
C VAL A 97 -25.03 13.79 1.79
N PRO A 98 -24.72 15.02 1.34
CA PRO A 98 -25.67 15.83 0.58
C PRO A 98 -26.21 15.10 -0.64
N ASN A 99 -27.50 15.26 -0.93
CA ASN A 99 -28.09 14.70 -2.14
C ASN A 99 -27.57 15.46 -3.38
N GLY A 100 -27.29 14.71 -4.44
CA GLY A 100 -27.03 15.22 -5.78
C GLY A 100 -28.29 15.20 -6.65
N SER A 101 -28.10 15.54 -7.92
CA SER A 101 -29.14 15.40 -8.93
C SER A 101 -29.58 13.94 -9.13
N PRO A 102 -30.83 13.67 -9.57
CA PRO A 102 -31.27 12.32 -9.90
C PRO A 102 -30.30 11.65 -10.88
N TRP A 103 -29.91 10.40 -10.60
CA TRP A 103 -29.04 9.66 -11.50
C TRP A 103 -29.82 9.16 -12.71
N LEU A 104 -29.31 9.45 -13.89
CA LEU A 104 -29.79 8.90 -15.15
C LEU A 104 -28.72 7.92 -15.64
N PRO A 105 -29.06 6.63 -15.85
CA PRO A 105 -28.11 5.70 -16.43
C PRO A 105 -27.66 6.24 -17.79
N PRO A 106 -26.36 6.10 -18.14
CA PRO A 106 -25.91 6.42 -19.48
C PRO A 106 -26.80 5.68 -20.48
N THR A 107 -27.47 6.41 -21.37
CA THR A 107 -28.21 5.83 -22.48
C THR A 107 -27.22 4.95 -23.23
N GLN A 108 -27.41 3.62 -23.20
CA GLN A 108 -26.63 2.74 -24.06
C GLN A 108 -26.74 3.29 -25.48
N PRO A 109 -25.62 3.56 -26.18
CA PRO A 109 -25.70 3.76 -27.61
C PRO A 109 -26.41 2.54 -28.20
N LEU A 110 -27.43 2.78 -29.03
CA LEU A 110 -28.04 1.73 -29.86
C LEU A 110 -26.91 0.87 -30.42
N ALA A 111 -27.02 -0.45 -30.24
CA ALA A 111 -26.03 -1.42 -30.68
C ALA A 111 -25.52 -1.04 -32.07
N VAL A 112 -24.27 -0.61 -32.14
CA VAL A 112 -23.54 -0.53 -33.40
C VAL A 112 -23.51 -1.98 -33.91
N PRO A 113 -23.95 -2.26 -35.14
CA PRO A 113 -23.87 -3.60 -35.69
C PRO A 113 -22.45 -4.13 -35.51
N GLN A 114 -22.35 -5.31 -34.91
CA GLN A 114 -21.11 -6.01 -34.65
C GLN A 114 -20.45 -6.28 -36.01
N GLU A 115 -19.54 -5.41 -36.46
CA GLU A 115 -18.71 -5.68 -37.62
C GLU A 115 -17.81 -6.88 -37.26
N ASN A 116 -18.05 -7.98 -37.96
CA ASN A 116 -17.26 -9.21 -37.91
C ASN A 116 -15.78 -8.89 -38.14
N TRP A 117 -15.00 -8.87 -37.06
CA TRP A 117 -13.53 -8.96 -37.11
C TRP A 117 -13.03 -10.42 -37.20
N ALA A 118 -13.91 -11.35 -37.52
CA ALA A 118 -13.57 -12.72 -37.86
C ALA A 118 -13.46 -12.85 -39.39
N GLU A 119 -12.27 -12.54 -39.94
CA GLU A 119 -11.69 -13.15 -41.14
C GLU A 119 -10.40 -12.41 -41.54
N ASN A 120 -9.26 -12.91 -41.06
CA ASN A 120 -7.93 -12.94 -41.72
C ASN A 120 -6.79 -12.97 -40.71
N ILE A 121 -6.53 -14.14 -40.10
CA ILE A 121 -5.17 -14.52 -39.70
C ILE A 121 -4.97 -15.99 -40.11
N ALA A 122 -4.01 -16.23 -40.99
CA ALA A 122 -3.59 -17.54 -41.46
C ALA A 122 -3.05 -18.42 -40.30
N PRO A 123 -3.15 -19.76 -40.39
CA PRO A 123 -2.84 -20.64 -39.28
C PRO A 123 -1.32 -20.76 -39.06
N ILE A 124 -0.80 -20.16 -38.00
CA ILE A 124 0.51 -20.54 -37.46
C ILE A 124 0.30 -21.73 -36.54
N ARG A 125 0.85 -22.88 -36.94
CA ARG A 125 0.93 -24.10 -36.13
C ARG A 125 1.76 -23.80 -34.88
N VAL A 126 1.16 -23.87 -33.71
CA VAL A 126 1.89 -23.98 -32.43
C VAL A 126 1.48 -25.30 -31.80
N MET A 127 2.50 -26.08 -31.44
CA MET A 127 2.40 -27.38 -30.82
C MET A 127 1.66 -27.28 -29.49
N ASP A 128 0.83 -28.30 -29.27
CA ASP A 128 0.08 -28.60 -28.07
C ASP A 128 1.04 -28.75 -26.88
N ASP A 129 0.93 -27.86 -25.90
CA ASP A 129 1.34 -28.15 -24.53
C ASP A 129 0.25 -27.63 -23.60
N GLN A 130 -0.62 -28.58 -23.21
CA GLN A 130 -1.75 -28.38 -22.33
C GLN A 130 -1.29 -27.92 -20.94
N LYS A 131 -1.37 -26.63 -20.67
CA LYS A 131 -1.81 -26.09 -19.37
C LYS A 131 -2.72 -24.90 -19.64
N SER A 132 -4.02 -25.15 -19.53
CA SER A 132 -5.05 -24.13 -19.51
C SER A 132 -4.84 -23.19 -18.32
N ASN A 133 -4.02 -22.15 -18.52
CA ASN A 133 -3.94 -20.99 -17.63
C ASN A 133 -5.14 -20.07 -17.92
N ALA A 134 -6.35 -20.61 -17.81
CA ALA A 134 -7.52 -19.79 -17.62
C ALA A 134 -7.39 -19.15 -16.23
N LEU A 135 -7.40 -17.82 -16.22
CA LEU A 135 -7.47 -16.99 -15.02
C LEU A 135 -8.49 -17.59 -14.02
N PRO A 136 -8.19 -17.69 -12.72
CA PRO A 136 -9.25 -17.60 -11.74
C PRO A 136 -9.95 -16.27 -12.01
N ASP A 137 -11.25 -16.33 -12.18
CA ASP A 137 -12.12 -15.18 -12.38
C ASP A 137 -11.97 -14.23 -11.18
N MET A 138 -11.00 -13.30 -11.26
CA MET A 138 -10.76 -12.28 -10.22
C MET A 138 -11.89 -11.24 -10.15
N PHE A 139 -12.99 -11.47 -10.86
CA PHE A 139 -14.21 -10.67 -10.83
C PHE A 139 -15.43 -11.55 -10.50
N GLU A 140 -15.25 -12.55 -9.64
CA GLU A 140 -16.38 -13.26 -9.07
C GLU A 140 -17.23 -12.28 -8.26
N ASN A 141 -18.39 -11.96 -8.81
CA ASN A 141 -19.40 -11.03 -8.31
C ASN A 141 -19.58 -11.12 -6.79
N SER A 142 -18.90 -10.25 -6.05
CA SER A 142 -19.27 -9.86 -4.69
C SER A 142 -20.59 -9.08 -4.80
N GLN A 143 -21.71 -9.81 -4.96
CA GLN A 143 -23.05 -9.27 -4.78
C GLN A 143 -23.24 -8.99 -3.29
N THR A 144 -22.56 -7.96 -2.75
CA THR A 144 -23.15 -7.22 -1.66
C THR A 144 -24.52 -6.80 -2.15
N ARG A 145 -25.60 -7.30 -1.52
CA ARG A 145 -26.98 -6.92 -1.83
C ARG A 145 -27.09 -5.40 -1.65
N THR A 146 -26.85 -4.67 -2.72
CA THR A 146 -27.02 -3.24 -2.74
C THR A 146 -28.51 -2.98 -2.73
N SER A 147 -28.95 -2.04 -1.88
CA SER A 147 -30.32 -1.57 -1.96
C SER A 147 -30.54 -1.04 -3.39
N PRO A 148 -31.74 -1.20 -3.98
CA PRO A 148 -32.08 -0.54 -5.25
C PRO A 148 -31.87 0.98 -5.22
N LEU A 149 -31.88 1.57 -4.02
CA LEU A 149 -31.62 2.99 -3.78
C LEU A 149 -30.15 3.32 -3.46
N GLY A 150 -29.28 2.32 -3.32
CA GLY A 150 -27.88 2.51 -2.97
C GLY A 150 -27.09 3.24 -4.07
N ASP A 151 -26.05 3.95 -3.65
CA ASP A 151 -25.11 4.65 -4.54
C ASP A 151 -23.75 3.95 -4.50
N VAL A 152 -23.50 3.11 -5.50
CA VAL A 152 -22.29 2.29 -5.60
C VAL A 152 -21.07 3.15 -5.91
N THR A 153 -21.22 4.19 -6.73
CA THR A 153 -20.10 5.08 -7.07
C THR A 153 -19.66 5.86 -5.83
N LEU A 154 -20.58 6.41 -5.03
CA LEU A 154 -20.25 7.06 -3.76
C LEU A 154 -19.59 6.08 -2.79
N ALA A 155 -20.09 4.84 -2.73
CA ALA A 155 -19.52 3.80 -1.88
C ALA A 155 -18.05 3.50 -2.26
N ASN A 156 -17.77 3.31 -3.56
CA ASN A 156 -16.42 3.10 -4.06
C ASN A 156 -15.50 4.28 -3.75
N THR A 157 -15.95 5.51 -4.00
CA THR A 157 -15.18 6.71 -3.68
C THR A 157 -14.93 6.84 -2.19
N THR A 158 -15.89 6.44 -1.34
CA THR A 158 -15.73 6.45 0.11
C THR A 158 -14.62 5.51 0.58
N LEU A 159 -14.54 4.30 0.01
CA LEU A 159 -13.44 3.38 0.29
C LEU A 159 -12.11 3.92 -0.23
N PHE A 160 -12.10 4.46 -1.45
CA PHE A 160 -10.92 5.09 -2.02
C PHE A 160 -10.37 6.20 -1.12
N ILE A 161 -11.20 7.16 -0.70
CA ILE A 161 -10.77 8.26 0.17
C ILE A 161 -10.19 7.72 1.48
N ARG A 162 -10.86 6.76 2.11
CA ARG A 162 -10.38 6.14 3.36
C ARG A 162 -9.00 5.52 3.19
N ASP A 163 -8.86 4.65 2.20
CA ASP A 163 -7.63 3.89 1.98
C ASP A 163 -6.49 4.81 1.51
N ALA A 164 -6.80 5.81 0.70
CA ALA A 164 -5.85 6.83 0.27
C ALA A 164 -5.39 7.74 1.42
N ILE A 165 -6.24 8.06 2.41
CA ILE A 165 -5.82 8.79 3.61
C ILE A 165 -4.78 7.98 4.40
N TRP A 166 -4.99 6.67 4.58
CA TRP A 166 -4.01 5.82 5.28
C TRP A 166 -2.68 5.73 4.53
N TRP A 167 -2.75 5.61 3.21
CA TRP A 167 -1.58 5.69 2.34
C TRP A 167 -0.83 7.02 2.50
N HIS A 168 -1.54 8.14 2.40
CA HIS A 168 -0.97 9.47 2.50
C HIS A 168 -0.33 9.71 3.88
N GLU A 169 -0.98 9.23 4.94
CA GLU A 169 -0.47 9.27 6.30
C GLU A 169 0.83 8.48 6.45
N MET A 170 0.92 7.27 5.86
CA MET A 170 2.17 6.51 5.82
C MET A 170 3.29 7.30 5.13
N CYS A 171 3.04 7.84 3.93
CA CYS A 171 4.05 8.61 3.19
C CYS A 171 4.54 9.82 3.99
N ARG A 172 3.63 10.55 4.65
CA ARG A 172 3.99 11.69 5.49
C ARG A 172 4.77 11.28 6.73
N ALA A 173 4.34 10.22 7.40
CA ALA A 173 5.04 9.70 8.57
C ALA A 173 6.47 9.26 8.23
N VAL A 174 6.65 8.58 7.09
CA VAL A 174 7.98 8.21 6.57
C VAL A 174 8.81 9.46 6.33
N ALA A 175 8.32 10.43 5.56
CA ALA A 175 9.08 11.65 5.23
C ALA A 175 9.47 12.47 6.47
N GLU A 176 8.58 12.54 7.47
CA GLU A 176 8.79 13.25 8.73
C GLU A 176 9.67 12.45 9.73
N GLY A 177 9.98 11.19 9.45
CA GLY A 177 10.77 10.34 10.35
C GLY A 177 9.98 9.80 11.56
N ASP A 178 8.64 9.86 11.52
CA ASP A 178 7.76 9.45 12.64
C ASP A 178 7.41 7.96 12.54
N THR A 179 8.26 7.14 13.16
CA THR A 179 8.11 5.68 13.22
C THR A 179 6.89 5.25 14.04
N GLY A 180 6.40 6.11 14.94
CA GLY A 180 5.18 5.86 15.71
C GLY A 180 3.94 5.93 14.83
N ARG A 181 3.83 6.96 13.98
CA ARG A 181 2.73 7.09 13.01
C ARG A 181 2.78 6.00 11.94
N VAL A 182 3.98 5.65 11.46
CA VAL A 182 4.18 4.46 10.60
C VAL A 182 3.59 3.22 11.27
N TRP A 183 3.90 3.00 12.56
CA TRP A 183 3.41 1.85 13.28
C TRP A 183 1.88 1.79 13.39
N GLU A 184 1.21 2.92 13.61
CA GLU A 184 -0.25 2.96 13.65
C GLU A 184 -0.89 2.56 12.31
N ILE A 185 -0.30 2.97 11.17
CA ILE A 185 -0.79 2.55 9.86
C ILE A 185 -0.55 1.06 9.60
N LEU A 186 0.62 0.53 9.98
CA LEU A 186 0.90 -0.90 9.85
C LEU A 186 -0.12 -1.78 10.58
N LYS A 187 -0.61 -1.36 11.75
CA LYS A 187 -1.70 -2.05 12.47
C LYS A 187 -3.00 -2.09 11.68
N ILE A 188 -3.34 -1.00 11.00
CA ILE A 188 -4.53 -0.94 10.14
C ILE A 188 -4.37 -1.91 8.96
N TRP A 189 -3.18 -1.95 8.36
CA TRP A 189 -2.88 -2.81 7.22
C TRP A 189 -2.88 -4.30 7.52
N ILE A 190 -2.71 -4.73 8.79
CA ILE A 190 -2.96 -6.13 9.19
C ILE A 190 -4.34 -6.58 8.69
N PHE A 191 -5.37 -5.76 8.93
CA PHE A 191 -6.74 -6.08 8.53
C PHE A 191 -6.92 -5.93 7.02
N THR A 192 -6.40 -4.86 6.41
CA THR A 192 -6.54 -4.65 4.96
C THR A 192 -5.93 -5.80 4.15
N PHE A 193 -4.71 -6.25 4.49
CA PHE A 193 -4.07 -7.38 3.81
C PHE A 193 -4.77 -8.70 4.08
N ALA A 194 -5.29 -8.91 5.29
CA ALA A 194 -6.05 -10.11 5.60
C ALA A 194 -7.31 -10.23 4.74
N GLY A 195 -7.98 -9.11 4.44
CA GLY A 195 -9.18 -9.10 3.61
C GLY A 195 -8.92 -9.02 2.10
N SER A 196 -7.74 -8.55 1.67
CA SER A 196 -7.40 -8.42 0.24
C SER A 196 -6.85 -9.71 -0.39
N GLY A 197 -6.82 -10.83 0.34
CA GLY A 197 -6.25 -12.09 -0.15
C GLY A 197 -4.72 -12.13 -0.19
N ASN A 198 -4.05 -11.30 0.62
CA ASN A 198 -2.59 -11.27 0.75
C ASN A 198 -2.17 -11.87 2.12
N PRO A 199 -2.20 -13.20 2.29
CA PRO A 199 -2.04 -13.84 3.60
C PRO A 199 -0.66 -13.55 4.22
N TYR A 200 0.40 -13.53 3.41
CA TYR A 200 1.78 -13.34 3.88
C TYR A 200 2.01 -12.01 4.58
N TYR A 201 1.60 -10.90 3.95
CA TYR A 201 1.73 -9.57 4.56
C TYR A 201 0.91 -9.46 5.84
N SER A 202 -0.30 -10.01 5.86
CA SER A 202 -1.13 -10.00 7.07
C SER A 202 -0.53 -10.82 8.21
N GLN A 203 0.09 -11.97 7.91
CA GLN A 203 0.72 -12.84 8.90
C GLN A 203 1.98 -12.20 9.46
N TYR A 204 2.85 -11.68 8.59
CA TYR A 204 4.06 -10.98 9.00
C TYR A 204 3.75 -9.79 9.92
N LEU A 205 2.80 -8.93 9.54
CA LEU A 205 2.44 -7.78 10.36
C LEU A 205 1.73 -8.18 11.67
N LEU A 206 0.95 -9.27 11.67
CA LEU A 206 0.34 -9.80 12.88
C LEU A 206 1.40 -10.31 13.87
N GLU A 207 2.39 -11.05 13.37
CA GLU A 207 3.51 -11.54 14.16
C GLU A 207 4.34 -10.37 14.72
N LEU A 208 4.70 -9.42 13.86
CA LEU A 208 5.38 -8.20 14.28
C LEU A 208 4.59 -7.45 15.37
N PHE A 209 3.27 -7.35 15.22
CA PHE A 209 2.40 -6.75 16.24
C PHE A 209 2.45 -7.50 17.56
N CYS A 210 2.31 -8.83 17.54
CA CYS A 210 2.41 -9.66 18.74
C CYS A 210 3.76 -9.47 19.44
N ASN A 211 4.86 -9.43 18.68
CA ASN A 211 6.20 -9.26 19.24
C ASN A 211 6.35 -7.90 19.91
N PHE A 212 5.97 -6.81 19.22
CA PHE A 212 5.97 -5.46 19.79
C PHE A 212 5.10 -5.31 21.03
N LYS A 213 4.00 -6.06 21.06
CA LYS A 213 2.99 -5.91 22.07
C LYS A 213 3.38 -6.70 23.31
N TRP A 214 3.82 -7.96 23.16
CA TRP A 214 4.01 -8.93 24.25
C TRP A 214 5.43 -9.42 24.47
N GLU A 215 6.29 -9.46 23.45
CA GLU A 215 7.59 -10.15 23.56
C GLU A 215 8.77 -9.20 23.74
N PHE A 216 8.77 -8.09 22.99
CA PHE A 216 9.86 -7.12 23.05
C PHE A 216 9.79 -6.32 24.34
N ASP A 217 10.95 -6.12 24.95
CA ASP A 217 11.14 -5.12 25.98
C ASP A 217 11.21 -3.72 25.35
N ASP A 218 11.18 -2.68 26.18
CA ASP A 218 11.12 -1.31 25.68
C ASP A 218 12.42 -0.89 24.97
N ALA A 219 13.57 -1.44 25.38
CA ALA A 219 14.85 -1.20 24.71
C ALA A 219 14.86 -1.80 23.29
N THR A 220 14.39 -3.04 23.12
CA THR A 220 14.28 -3.69 21.81
C THR A 220 13.28 -2.96 20.91
N LYS A 221 12.11 -2.55 21.43
CA LYS A 221 11.14 -1.75 20.65
C LYS A 221 11.76 -0.46 20.14
N GLN A 222 12.45 0.27 21.02
CA GLN A 222 13.10 1.51 20.64
C GLN A 222 14.20 1.26 19.59
N SER A 223 15.00 0.22 19.76
CA SER A 223 16.04 -0.15 18.79
C SER A 223 15.45 -0.47 17.42
N ILE A 224 14.41 -1.29 17.35
CA ILE A 224 13.74 -1.65 16.09
C ILE A 224 13.13 -0.40 15.43
N MET A 225 12.35 0.38 16.18
CA MET A 225 11.70 1.58 15.63
C MET A 225 12.73 2.61 15.15
N SER A 226 13.83 2.80 15.88
CA SER A 226 14.90 3.71 15.47
C SER A 226 15.62 3.28 14.19
N ASN A 227 15.51 2.01 13.80
CA ASN A 227 16.10 1.45 12.58
C ASN A 227 15.11 1.37 11.41
N TRP A 228 13.85 1.77 11.56
CA TRP A 228 12.91 1.70 10.42
C TRP A 228 13.14 2.78 9.38
N LEU A 229 13.47 3.99 9.84
CA LEU A 229 13.65 5.16 9.00
C LEU A 229 15.05 5.73 9.19
N VAL A 230 15.66 6.12 8.08
CA VAL A 230 17.01 6.69 8.06
C VAL A 230 16.98 8.02 7.31
N CYS A 231 17.70 9.02 7.82
CA CYS A 231 17.92 10.29 7.15
C CYS A 231 19.39 10.35 6.71
N LEU A 232 19.64 10.28 5.41
CA LEU A 232 20.99 10.35 4.83
C LEU A 232 21.40 11.78 4.43
N HIS A 233 20.45 12.71 4.39
CA HIS A 233 20.64 14.10 3.97
C HIS A 233 20.28 15.09 5.11
N GLU A 234 19.89 16.30 4.74
CA GLU A 234 19.38 17.32 5.66
C GLU A 234 18.12 16.85 6.39
N LEU A 235 17.88 17.45 7.55
CA LEU A 235 16.77 17.11 8.44
C LEU A 235 15.42 17.19 7.70
N GLY A 236 14.68 16.08 7.64
CA GLY A 236 13.33 16.04 7.04
C GLY A 236 13.21 15.26 5.71
N GLU A 237 14.25 14.55 5.29
CA GLU A 237 14.22 13.64 4.13
C GLU A 237 14.48 12.20 4.55
N TYR A 238 13.63 11.69 5.43
CA TYR A 238 13.71 10.30 5.88
C TYR A 238 13.23 9.35 4.78
N ILE A 239 13.90 8.21 4.69
CA ILE A 239 13.54 7.09 3.81
C ILE A 239 13.51 5.80 4.62
N GLU A 240 12.82 4.79 4.12
CA GLU A 240 12.83 3.46 4.71
C GLU A 240 14.25 2.88 4.69
N MET A 241 14.70 2.33 5.82
CA MET A 241 16.06 1.78 5.93
C MET A 241 16.28 0.62 4.94
N ASP A 242 15.26 -0.21 4.71
CA ASP A 242 15.32 -1.30 3.73
C ASP A 242 15.51 -0.75 2.30
N LEU A 243 14.82 0.34 1.95
CA LEU A 243 14.98 1.00 0.65
C LEU A 243 16.39 1.59 0.48
N MET A 244 16.95 2.14 1.57
CA MET A 244 18.36 2.57 1.59
C MET A 244 19.31 1.39 1.36
N GLN A 245 19.06 0.25 2.01
CA GLN A 245 19.86 -0.96 1.85
C GLN A 245 19.77 -1.51 0.42
N GLU A 246 18.58 -1.57 -0.17
CA GLU A 246 18.37 -1.98 -1.57
C GLU A 246 19.17 -1.09 -2.52
N ARG A 247 19.09 0.24 -2.33
CA ARG A 247 19.85 1.20 -3.14
C ARG A 247 21.35 0.99 -2.98
N HIS A 248 21.85 0.78 -1.77
CA HIS A 248 23.26 0.52 -1.53
C HIS A 248 23.72 -0.81 -2.13
N ASN A 249 22.92 -1.86 -2.06
CA ASN A 249 23.23 -3.15 -2.68
C ASN A 249 23.39 -3.02 -4.19
N HIS A 250 22.50 -2.28 -4.86
CA HIS A 250 22.61 -2.01 -6.31
C HIS A 250 23.90 -1.29 -6.68
N PHE A 251 24.31 -0.27 -5.91
CA PHE A 251 25.58 0.42 -6.16
C PHE A 251 26.78 -0.47 -5.84
N PHE A 252 26.71 -1.23 -4.76
CA PHE A 252 27.73 -2.18 -4.36
C PHE A 252 28.02 -3.17 -5.49
N GLU A 253 26.98 -3.79 -6.06
CA GLU A 253 27.11 -4.72 -7.19
C GLU A 253 27.73 -4.07 -8.42
N LYS A 254 27.27 -2.87 -8.79
CA LYS A 254 27.83 -2.12 -9.93
C LYS A 254 29.31 -1.83 -9.74
N HIS A 255 29.70 -1.37 -8.57
CA HIS A 255 31.11 -1.08 -8.29
C HIS A 255 31.95 -2.38 -8.25
N ALA A 256 31.37 -3.50 -7.80
CA ALA A 256 32.06 -4.78 -7.76
C ALA A 256 32.34 -5.37 -9.14
N GLN A 257 31.37 -5.28 -10.06
CA GLN A 257 31.50 -5.77 -11.44
C GLN A 257 32.69 -5.13 -12.19
N HIS A 258 33.06 -3.89 -11.86
CA HIS A 258 34.15 -3.18 -12.54
C HIS A 258 35.56 -3.59 -12.08
N ILE A 259 35.71 -4.34 -10.98
CA ILE A 259 37.01 -4.65 -10.38
C ILE A 259 37.44 -6.11 -10.67
N GLY A 260 36.53 -6.95 -11.17
CA GLY A 260 36.84 -8.35 -11.53
C GLY A 260 37.23 -9.23 -10.34
N LYS A 261 36.77 -8.86 -9.14
CA LYS A 261 37.06 -9.53 -7.87
C LYS A 261 35.80 -10.21 -7.31
N GLU A 262 35.98 -11.27 -6.52
CA GLU A 262 34.89 -11.98 -5.87
C GLU A 262 34.29 -11.20 -4.69
N PHE A 263 33.00 -11.42 -4.40
CA PHE A 263 32.24 -10.72 -3.34
C PHE A 263 32.84 -10.88 -1.92
N ASN A 264 33.61 -11.95 -1.69
CA ASN A 264 34.28 -12.24 -0.42
C ASN A 264 35.63 -11.50 -0.24
N ASP A 265 36.08 -10.72 -1.23
CA ASP A 265 37.38 -10.03 -1.14
C ASP A 265 37.37 -9.05 0.05
N PRO A 266 38.42 -9.04 0.90
CA PRO A 266 38.50 -8.13 2.04
C PRO A 266 38.28 -6.65 1.67
N PHE A 267 38.69 -6.24 0.47
CA PHE A 267 38.45 -4.90 -0.05
C PHE A 267 36.95 -4.58 -0.17
N PHE A 268 36.15 -5.52 -0.68
CA PHE A 268 34.71 -5.30 -0.80
C PHE A 268 34.03 -5.19 0.56
N ARG A 269 34.37 -6.08 1.48
CA ARG A 269 33.73 -6.10 2.81
C ARG A 269 34.09 -4.89 3.66
N THR A 270 35.36 -4.49 3.66
CA THR A 270 35.88 -3.50 4.60
C THR A 270 36.00 -2.09 4.03
N ILE A 271 36.22 -1.97 2.72
CA ILE A 271 36.37 -0.67 2.06
C ILE A 271 35.11 -0.30 1.31
N LEU A 272 34.64 -1.16 0.39
CA LEU A 272 33.52 -0.79 -0.48
C LEU A 272 32.19 -0.75 0.28
N GLY A 273 31.85 -1.82 1.00
CA GLY A 273 30.57 -1.99 1.69
C GLY A 273 30.33 -0.95 2.77
N MET A 274 31.36 -0.60 3.53
CA MET A 274 31.26 0.42 4.59
C MET A 274 31.12 1.84 4.04
N ASN A 275 31.51 2.09 2.78
CA ASN A 275 31.61 3.43 2.21
C ASN A 275 30.77 3.61 0.94
N VAL A 276 29.81 2.72 0.65
CA VAL A 276 28.98 2.78 -0.57
C VAL A 276 28.35 4.16 -0.74
N HIS A 277 27.77 4.69 0.34
CA HIS A 277 27.18 6.03 0.35
C HIS A 277 28.20 7.09 -0.12
N HIS A 278 29.37 7.17 0.52
CA HIS A 278 30.41 8.13 0.14
C HIS A 278 30.91 7.94 -1.29
N PHE A 279 31.08 6.69 -1.75
CA PHE A 279 31.48 6.42 -3.14
C PHE A 279 30.42 6.91 -4.14
N THR A 280 29.13 6.82 -3.82
CA THR A 280 28.08 7.35 -4.70
C THR A 280 28.10 8.87 -4.81
N HIS A 281 28.56 9.57 -3.76
CA HIS A 281 28.66 11.03 -3.74
C HIS A 281 30.00 11.54 -4.28
N LEU A 282 31.06 10.73 -4.22
CA LEU A 282 32.40 11.09 -4.69
C LEU A 282 32.40 11.59 -6.14
N LYS A 283 31.56 11.02 -7.01
CA LYS A 283 31.40 11.50 -8.38
C LYS A 283 30.91 12.96 -8.42
N ASP A 284 29.88 13.27 -7.65
CA ASP A 284 29.28 14.60 -7.60
C ASP A 284 30.30 15.61 -7.00
N GLU A 285 31.06 15.21 -5.96
CA GLU A 285 32.17 16.01 -5.39
C GLU A 285 33.31 16.25 -6.39
N MET A 286 33.70 15.23 -7.16
CA MET A 286 34.74 15.36 -8.19
C MET A 286 34.30 16.29 -9.33
N GLU A 287 33.03 16.23 -9.75
CA GLU A 287 32.46 17.16 -10.72
C GLU A 287 32.50 18.61 -10.20
N GLU A 288 32.14 18.83 -8.93
CA GLU A 288 32.23 20.14 -8.28
C GLU A 288 33.67 20.66 -8.22
N ALA A 289 34.63 19.80 -7.84
CA ALA A 289 36.04 20.18 -7.70
C ALA A 289 36.66 20.69 -9.01
N VAL A 290 36.19 20.20 -10.17
CA VAL A 290 36.63 20.67 -11.49
C VAL A 290 35.75 21.79 -12.05
N SER A 291 34.89 22.38 -11.22
CA SER A 291 33.92 23.42 -11.62
C SER A 291 33.00 22.99 -12.77
N LEU A 292 32.78 21.67 -12.93
CA LEU A 292 31.73 21.19 -13.81
C LEU A 292 30.42 21.47 -13.09
N LYS A 293 29.59 22.35 -13.67
CA LYS A 293 28.27 22.65 -13.11
C LYS A 293 27.45 21.37 -13.15
N CYS A 294 27.28 20.72 -11.99
CA CYS A 294 26.37 19.60 -11.85
C CYS A 294 25.00 20.05 -12.39
N ARG A 295 24.43 19.30 -13.33
CA ARG A 295 23.02 19.50 -13.68
C ARG A 295 22.24 19.24 -12.40
N THR A 296 21.42 20.19 -11.99
CA THR A 296 20.56 20.02 -10.82
C THR A 296 19.69 18.79 -11.06
N LYS A 297 19.87 17.76 -10.23
CA LYS A 297 18.97 16.60 -10.17
C LYS A 297 17.66 16.97 -9.45
N ASN A 298 17.62 18.15 -8.83
CA ASN A 298 16.42 18.73 -8.22
C ASN A 298 15.43 19.08 -9.34
N HIS A 299 14.48 18.19 -9.54
CA HIS A 299 13.27 18.50 -10.30
C HIS A 299 12.41 19.40 -9.40
N SER A 300 12.12 20.63 -9.85
CA SER A 300 11.04 21.40 -9.24
C SER A 300 9.77 20.56 -9.29
N ALA A 301 9.04 20.49 -8.17
CA ALA A 301 7.77 19.78 -8.13
C ALA A 301 6.88 20.27 -9.30
N ALA A 302 6.29 19.32 -10.03
CA ALA A 302 5.39 19.66 -11.12
C ALA A 302 4.22 20.50 -10.56
N ASP A 303 3.85 21.57 -11.26
CA ASP A 303 2.65 22.33 -10.92
C ASP A 303 1.42 21.51 -11.28
N LEU A 304 0.75 20.94 -10.28
CA LEU A 304 -0.42 20.07 -10.43
C LEU A 304 -1.75 20.83 -10.45
N LEU A 305 -1.73 22.17 -10.44
CA LEU A 305 -2.96 22.96 -10.34
C LEU A 305 -3.91 22.72 -11.53
N ASN A 306 -3.37 22.46 -12.72
CA ASN A 306 -4.20 22.21 -13.90
C ASN A 306 -4.93 20.86 -13.79
N GLU A 307 -4.22 19.84 -13.30
CA GLU A 307 -4.74 18.50 -13.07
C GLU A 307 -5.80 18.52 -11.96
N ILE A 308 -5.54 19.21 -10.85
CA ILE A 308 -6.50 19.41 -9.75
C ILE A 308 -7.77 20.08 -10.29
N LYS A 309 -7.64 21.17 -11.05
CA LYS A 309 -8.79 21.87 -11.65
C LYS A 309 -9.59 20.98 -12.59
N ALA A 310 -8.92 20.21 -13.43
CA ALA A 310 -9.57 19.29 -14.36
C ALA A 310 -10.32 18.16 -13.63
N LEU A 311 -9.73 17.62 -12.56
CA LEU A 311 -10.36 16.59 -11.74
C LEU A 311 -11.50 17.14 -10.89
N LEU A 312 -11.37 18.34 -10.31
CA LEU A 312 -12.46 19.00 -9.58
C LEU A 312 -13.66 19.21 -10.49
N LYS A 313 -13.44 19.73 -11.69
CA LYS A 313 -14.49 19.87 -12.71
C LYS A 313 -15.19 18.53 -12.97
N LEU A 314 -14.44 17.45 -13.15
CA LEU A 314 -15.01 16.11 -13.33
C LEU A 314 -15.83 15.66 -12.10
N LEU A 315 -15.31 15.83 -10.89
CA LEU A 315 -15.99 15.43 -9.65
C LEU A 315 -17.32 16.18 -9.47
N ARG A 316 -17.35 17.45 -9.83
CA ARG A 316 -18.54 18.32 -9.77
C ARG A 316 -19.57 17.91 -10.83
N GLU A 317 -19.15 17.77 -12.09
CA GLU A 317 -20.03 17.33 -13.19
C GLU A 317 -20.68 15.97 -12.93
N LYS A 318 -19.93 15.06 -12.30
CA LYS A 318 -20.42 13.71 -11.94
C LYS A 318 -21.10 13.65 -10.57
N GLU A 319 -20.98 14.72 -9.80
CA GLU A 319 -21.41 14.82 -8.40
C GLU A 319 -20.95 13.60 -7.58
N VAL A 320 -19.67 13.23 -7.69
CA VAL A 320 -19.15 11.97 -7.13
C VAL A 320 -19.34 11.93 -5.60
N ASN A 321 -19.00 13.03 -4.92
CA ASN A 321 -19.12 13.16 -3.47
C ASN A 321 -20.51 13.60 -2.98
N ARG A 322 -21.54 13.48 -3.83
CA ARG A 322 -22.95 13.64 -3.45
C ARG A 322 -23.69 12.32 -3.63
N PHE A 323 -24.70 12.09 -2.81
CA PHE A 323 -25.50 10.89 -2.88
C PHE A 323 -26.51 10.97 -4.04
N ARG A 324 -26.50 9.97 -4.92
CA ARG A 324 -27.44 9.81 -6.02
C ARG A 324 -28.04 8.42 -5.98
N ALA A 325 -29.33 8.34 -5.66
CA ALA A 325 -30.02 7.07 -5.47
C ALA A 325 -29.95 6.18 -6.71
N GLY A 326 -29.58 4.91 -6.52
CA GLY A 326 -29.49 3.90 -7.57
C GLY A 326 -28.29 4.03 -8.51
N ARG A 327 -27.36 4.96 -8.26
CA ARG A 327 -26.18 5.16 -9.10
C ARG A 327 -25.25 3.94 -9.06
N ASN A 328 -25.00 3.37 -10.24
CA ASN A 328 -24.04 2.27 -10.42
C ASN A 328 -23.35 2.40 -11.78
N GLU A 329 -22.03 2.60 -11.76
CA GLU A 329 -21.20 2.73 -12.96
C GLU A 329 -20.51 1.41 -13.38
N GLY A 330 -20.95 0.27 -12.84
CA GLY A 330 -20.54 -1.07 -13.28
C GLY A 330 -19.36 -1.68 -12.53
N PHE A 331 -18.87 -1.03 -11.47
CA PHE A 331 -17.81 -1.55 -10.60
C PHE A 331 -18.22 -1.42 -9.14
N THR A 332 -17.93 -2.43 -8.32
CA THR A 332 -18.14 -2.39 -6.86
C THR A 332 -16.84 -2.77 -6.18
N ALA A 333 -16.31 -1.88 -5.35
CA ALA A 333 -15.14 -2.12 -4.54
C ALA A 333 -15.51 -2.92 -3.29
N ASP A 334 -14.62 -3.81 -2.89
CA ASP A 334 -14.74 -4.58 -1.66
C ASP A 334 -14.09 -3.83 -0.49
N ASP A 335 -14.77 -3.77 0.67
CA ASP A 335 -14.16 -3.26 1.90
C ASP A 335 -13.20 -4.31 2.50
N ASN A 336 -11.96 -4.33 2.00
CA ASN A 336 -10.91 -5.25 2.44
C ASN A 336 -10.62 -5.13 3.94
N PHE A 337 -10.67 -3.92 4.50
CA PHE A 337 -10.49 -3.72 5.94
C PHE A 337 -11.57 -4.45 6.75
N GLU A 338 -12.85 -4.28 6.39
CA GLU A 338 -13.94 -4.99 7.09
C GLU A 338 -13.89 -6.50 6.89
N LYS A 339 -13.60 -6.96 5.67
CA LYS A 339 -13.42 -8.39 5.37
C LYS A 339 -12.33 -8.99 6.26
N GLY A 340 -11.16 -8.35 6.29
CA GLY A 340 -10.04 -8.81 7.09
C GLY A 340 -10.29 -8.74 8.59
N TYR A 341 -10.99 -7.70 9.08
CA TYR A 341 -11.41 -7.61 10.48
C TYR A 341 -12.27 -8.81 10.91
N LYS A 342 -13.13 -9.34 10.03
CA LYS A 342 -13.93 -10.54 10.33
C LYS A 342 -13.08 -11.82 10.37
N ILE A 343 -12.13 -11.93 9.45
CA ILE A 343 -11.29 -13.14 9.27
C ILE A 343 -10.17 -13.21 10.31
N ILE A 344 -9.70 -12.07 10.84
CA ILE A 344 -8.54 -12.02 11.75
C ILE A 344 -8.71 -12.86 13.02
N ILE A 345 -9.94 -13.04 13.50
CA ILE A 345 -10.23 -13.84 14.70
C ILE A 345 -9.79 -15.31 14.48
N GLU A 346 -10.06 -15.86 13.30
CA GLU A 346 -9.62 -17.21 12.95
C GLU A 346 -8.12 -17.28 12.75
N LYS A 347 -7.52 -16.26 12.11
CA LYS A 347 -6.06 -16.18 11.94
C LYS A 347 -5.31 -16.12 13.26
N ILE A 348 -5.82 -15.36 14.24
CA ILE A 348 -5.22 -15.28 15.58
C ILE A 348 -5.26 -16.65 16.27
N LYS A 349 -6.35 -17.41 16.14
CA LYS A 349 -6.41 -18.77 16.71
C LYS A 349 -5.33 -19.67 16.13
N ARG A 350 -5.19 -19.70 14.79
CA ARG A 350 -4.13 -20.47 14.12
C ARG A 350 -2.74 -20.00 14.51
N PHE A 351 -2.54 -18.68 14.59
CA PHE A 351 -1.28 -18.11 15.04
C PHE A 351 -0.91 -18.58 16.45
N LEU A 352 -1.86 -18.52 17.40
CA LEU A 352 -1.66 -19.00 18.77
C LEU A 352 -1.39 -20.50 18.81
N GLU A 353 -2.15 -21.31 18.08
CA GLU A 353 -1.90 -22.77 17.98
C GLU A 353 -0.48 -23.04 17.50
N ARG A 354 -0.04 -22.34 16.44
CA ARG A 354 1.30 -22.48 15.88
C ARG A 354 2.40 -22.05 16.86
N THR A 355 2.29 -20.87 17.47
CA THR A 355 3.36 -20.33 18.33
C THR A 355 3.41 -21.02 19.69
N THR A 356 2.27 -21.47 20.22
CA THR A 356 2.21 -22.18 21.51
C THR A 356 2.52 -23.67 21.41
N ALA A 357 2.34 -24.30 20.23
CA ALA A 357 2.79 -25.68 20.01
C ALA A 357 4.28 -25.85 20.33
N PHE A 358 5.11 -24.83 20.08
CA PHE A 358 6.55 -24.86 20.37
C PHE A 358 6.89 -24.53 21.83
N ALA A 359 6.03 -23.77 22.53
CA ALA A 359 6.26 -23.42 23.94
C ALA A 359 6.27 -24.65 24.87
N ASN A 360 5.66 -25.76 24.44
CA ASN A 360 5.59 -27.01 25.20
C ASN A 360 6.66 -28.04 24.82
N ILE A 361 7.62 -27.71 23.95
CA ILE A 361 8.66 -28.65 23.47
C ILE A 361 9.53 -29.20 24.60
N LEU A 362 9.82 -28.40 25.63
CA LEU A 362 10.52 -28.88 26.83
C LEU A 362 9.70 -29.92 27.61
N GLY A 363 8.37 -29.78 27.64
CA GLY A 363 7.46 -30.77 28.23
C GLY A 363 7.28 -32.01 27.36
N GLU A 364 7.24 -31.86 26.03
CA GLU A 364 7.10 -32.97 25.08
C GLU A 364 8.37 -33.82 24.99
N HIS A 365 9.56 -33.21 25.04
CA HIS A 365 10.83 -33.93 25.13
C HIS A 365 10.96 -34.73 26.44
N GLN A 366 10.45 -34.20 27.55
CA GLN A 366 10.41 -34.93 28.83
C GLN A 366 9.37 -36.08 28.82
N ALA A 367 8.32 -35.98 28.01
CA ALA A 367 7.28 -36.99 27.88
C ALA A 367 7.56 -38.06 26.80
N GLY A 368 8.64 -37.92 26.01
CA GLY A 368 9.02 -38.87 24.97
C GLY A 368 8.14 -38.83 23.71
N ASN A 369 7.36 -37.77 23.52
CA ASN A 369 6.53 -37.57 22.33
C ASN A 369 7.28 -36.75 21.28
N THR A 370 7.18 -37.17 20.01
CA THR A 370 7.68 -36.39 18.88
C THR A 370 6.67 -35.27 18.57
N PRO A 371 7.08 -33.99 18.53
CA PRO A 371 6.18 -32.90 18.18
C PRO A 371 5.60 -33.12 16.78
N THR A 372 4.27 -33.08 16.65
CA THR A 372 3.62 -33.19 15.34
C THR A 372 3.65 -31.80 14.69
N MET A 373 4.55 -31.60 13.73
CA MET A 373 4.64 -30.33 13.00
C MET A 373 3.39 -30.13 12.12
N VAL A 374 2.58 -29.11 12.45
CA VAL A 374 1.60 -28.56 11.51
C VAL A 374 2.37 -27.61 10.59
N ILE A 375 2.89 -28.14 9.48
CA ILE A 375 3.47 -27.32 8.41
C ILE A 375 2.30 -26.77 7.60
N ASP A 376 2.09 -25.46 7.66
CA ASP A 376 1.13 -24.80 6.78
C ASP A 376 1.70 -24.78 5.35
N THR A 377 0.95 -25.30 4.39
CA THR A 377 1.37 -25.34 2.98
C THR A 377 1.52 -23.96 2.35
N GLU A 378 1.03 -22.91 3.01
CA GLU A 378 1.26 -21.51 2.62
C GLU A 378 2.74 -21.09 2.84
N ASP A 379 3.46 -21.64 3.82
CA ASP A 379 4.85 -21.23 4.12
C ASP A 379 5.91 -21.79 3.13
N ALA A 380 5.54 -22.68 2.19
CA ALA A 380 6.49 -23.39 1.32
C ALA A 380 6.96 -22.60 0.07
N TRP A 381 6.34 -21.46 -0.25
CA TRP A 381 6.63 -20.70 -1.49
C TRP A 381 7.62 -19.53 -1.33
N ALA A 382 8.05 -19.20 -0.11
CA ALA A 382 8.93 -18.06 0.18
C ALA A 382 10.38 -18.20 -0.38
N ILE A 383 10.73 -19.33 -0.98
CA ILE A 383 12.08 -19.59 -1.52
C ILE A 383 12.11 -19.51 -3.06
N GLY A 384 10.97 -19.39 -3.75
CA GLY A 384 10.86 -19.71 -5.17
C GLY A 384 10.50 -18.59 -6.16
N GLN A 385 10.30 -17.34 -5.73
CA GLN A 385 9.95 -16.23 -6.65
C GLN A 385 10.73 -14.94 -6.38
N GLN A 386 12.05 -15.05 -6.37
CA GLN A 386 12.89 -14.02 -6.98
C GLN A 386 13.56 -14.68 -8.20
N ASP A 387 13.46 -14.00 -9.33
CA ASP A 387 14.14 -14.28 -10.60
C ASP A 387 13.76 -15.56 -11.37
N GLN A 388 12.85 -15.39 -12.36
CA GLN A 388 12.66 -16.39 -13.44
C GLN A 388 13.81 -16.41 -14.47
N ASP A 389 14.94 -15.74 -14.20
CA ASP A 389 16.11 -15.71 -15.11
C ASP A 389 17.37 -16.41 -14.54
N GLU A 390 17.33 -17.04 -13.36
CA GLU A 390 18.45 -17.85 -12.87
C GLU A 390 18.21 -19.37 -12.98
N ALA A 391 19.21 -20.08 -13.51
CA ALA A 391 19.21 -21.52 -13.74
C ALA A 391 18.90 -22.35 -12.47
N PRO A 392 18.28 -23.54 -12.59
CA PRO A 392 17.74 -24.27 -11.45
C PRO A 392 18.85 -24.75 -10.50
N ARG A 393 18.91 -24.16 -9.30
CA ARG A 393 19.63 -24.75 -8.15
C ARG A 393 18.74 -25.81 -7.52
N ASN A 394 19.26 -27.05 -7.41
CA ASN A 394 18.62 -28.16 -6.70
C ASN A 394 18.23 -27.74 -5.27
N SER A 395 16.96 -27.41 -5.03
CA SER A 395 16.43 -27.12 -3.71
C SER A 395 16.08 -28.42 -2.99
N ARG A 396 16.96 -28.84 -2.06
CA ARG A 396 16.49 -29.58 -0.90
C ARG A 396 15.72 -28.59 -0.04
N THR A 397 14.49 -28.91 0.33
CA THR A 397 13.66 -28.18 1.28
C THR A 397 14.33 -28.13 2.64
N MET A 398 15.20 -27.13 2.86
CA MET A 398 15.67 -26.78 4.19
C MET A 398 14.75 -25.68 4.73
N SER A 399 14.16 -25.92 5.90
CA SER A 399 13.50 -24.84 6.65
C SER A 399 14.51 -23.72 6.93
N PRO A 400 14.08 -22.45 6.91
CA PRO A 400 14.98 -21.35 7.29
C PRO A 400 15.54 -21.61 8.71
N PRO A 401 16.81 -21.28 8.99
CA PRO A 401 17.38 -21.43 10.32
C PRO A 401 16.79 -20.37 11.27
N TRP A 402 16.37 -20.79 12.47
CA TRP A 402 15.72 -19.92 13.46
C TRP A 402 16.75 -19.40 14.47
N MET A 403 16.62 -18.12 14.86
CA MET A 403 17.46 -17.50 15.90
C MET A 403 16.80 -17.59 17.27
N HIS A 404 17.57 -17.99 18.29
CA HIS A 404 17.18 -18.00 19.70
C HIS A 404 18.18 -17.19 20.51
N ILE A 405 17.73 -16.60 21.63
CA ILE A 405 18.62 -16.04 22.64
C ILE A 405 18.56 -16.94 23.87
N ILE A 406 19.71 -17.46 24.29
CA ILE A 406 19.87 -18.26 25.51
C ILE A 406 20.99 -17.61 26.31
N ASP A 407 20.73 -17.26 27.57
CA ASP A 407 21.70 -16.61 28.46
C ASP A 407 22.38 -15.36 27.83
N ASP A 408 21.58 -14.50 27.19
CA ASP A 408 22.02 -13.29 26.46
C ASP A 408 22.94 -13.52 25.24
N GLU A 409 23.09 -14.76 24.77
CA GLU A 409 23.83 -15.10 23.54
C GLU A 409 22.87 -15.54 22.41
N PHE A 410 23.16 -15.13 21.17
CA PHE A 410 22.39 -15.50 19.97
C PHE A 410 22.80 -16.87 19.43
N TYR A 411 21.82 -17.72 19.12
CA TYR A 411 22.00 -19.05 18.56
C TYR A 411 21.15 -19.22 17.30
N MET A 412 21.76 -19.59 16.17
CA MET A 412 21.01 -20.06 15.00
C MET A 412 20.92 -21.58 14.98
N VAL A 413 19.70 -22.11 14.92
CA VAL A 413 19.45 -23.54 14.75
C VAL A 413 19.28 -23.84 13.27
N GLY A 414 20.37 -24.28 12.62
CA GLY A 414 20.31 -24.99 11.36
C GLY A 414 20.17 -26.49 11.63
N SER A 415 19.58 -27.25 10.70
CA SER A 415 19.14 -28.63 10.93
C SER A 415 20.21 -29.65 11.35
N GLU A 416 21.50 -29.29 11.50
CA GLU A 416 22.51 -30.21 12.06
C GLU A 416 23.58 -29.60 12.99
N PHE A 417 23.70 -28.28 13.24
CA PHE A 417 24.71 -27.75 14.19
C PHE A 417 24.32 -26.42 14.84
N TYR A 418 24.68 -26.25 16.12
CA TYR A 418 24.72 -24.95 16.80
C TYR A 418 25.97 -24.19 16.36
N ILE A 419 25.80 -23.00 15.77
CA ILE A 419 26.89 -22.06 15.52
C ILE A 419 26.83 -21.00 16.60
N LYS A 420 27.96 -20.82 17.30
CA LYS A 420 28.17 -19.82 18.36
C LYS A 420 28.49 -18.45 17.78
#